data_AF-A0A922SHD6-F1
#
_entry.id   AF-A0A922SHD6-F1
#
_cell.length_a   1.000
_cell.length_b   1.000
_cell.length_c   1.000
_cell.angle_alpha   90.00
_cell.angle_beta   90.00
_cell.angle_gamma   90.00
#
_symmetry.space_group_name_H-M   'P 1'
#
loop_
_entity.id
_entity.type
_entity.pdbx_description
1 polymer ?
#
loop_
_entity_poly.entity_id
_entity_poly.type
_entity_poly.pdbx_seq_one_letter_code
_entity_poly.pdbx_strand_id
1 'polypeptide(L)'
;MSTVELQQFITILVEGYGARMKSINIVTESKAVELIINTVKQFISEKVGNRMSVQRTLEDLQKVIPKHILPVEYGGTEKSVEVLQDEMVEELSKEEYVDYVKMMFSARTEEGKRNIGKFNEEYLGMPGSFRALSVD
;
A
#
# COMPACT_ATOMS: atom_id res chain seq x y z
N MET A 1 4.17 -4.21 13.98
CA MET A 1 4.22 -4.48 12.54
C MET A 1 5.58 -5.11 12.23
N SER A 2 5.61 -6.40 11.94
CA SER A 2 6.83 -7.11 11.54
C SER A 2 7.24 -6.74 10.11
N THR A 3 8.50 -7.01 9.74
CA THR A 3 8.98 -6.82 8.36
C THR A 3 8.19 -7.66 7.35
N VAL A 4 7.72 -8.85 7.76
CA VAL A 4 6.89 -9.74 6.96
C VAL A 4 5.50 -9.12 6.69
N GLU A 5 4.87 -8.56 7.73
CA GLU A 5 3.57 -7.87 7.58
C GLU A 5 3.69 -6.67 6.63
N LEU A 6 4.78 -5.90 6.72
CA LEU A 6 5.05 -4.78 5.82
C LEU A 6 5.23 -5.26 4.36
N GLN A 7 5.99 -6.34 4.15
CA GLN A 7 6.18 -6.93 2.83
C GLN A 7 4.84 -7.39 2.24
N GLN A 8 4.04 -8.13 3.00
CA GLN A 8 2.71 -8.60 2.57
C GLN A 8 1.79 -7.44 2.21
N PHE A 9 1.76 -6.39 3.03
CA PHE A 9 0.98 -5.19 2.75
C PHE A 9 1.38 -4.53 1.43
N ILE A 10 2.68 -4.38 1.17
CA ILE A 10 3.19 -3.82 -0.09
C ILE A 10 2.81 -4.72 -1.28
N THR A 11 2.95 -6.04 -1.15
CA THR A 11 2.57 -6.99 -2.22
C THR A 11 1.08 -6.90 -2.53
N ILE A 12 0.21 -6.88 -1.51
CA ILE A 12 -1.23 -6.75 -1.70
C ILE A 12 -1.58 -5.44 -2.43
N LEU A 13 -0.97 -4.32 -2.04
CA LEU A 13 -1.21 -3.03 -2.70
C LEU A 13 -0.75 -3.02 -4.16
N VAL A 14 0.47 -3.48 -4.43
CA VAL A 14 1.10 -3.35 -5.76
C VAL A 14 0.62 -4.43 -6.72
N GLU A 15 0.61 -5.68 -6.28
CA GLU A 15 0.30 -6.84 -7.13
C GLU A 15 -1.18 -7.22 -7.04
N GLY A 16 -1.77 -7.19 -5.85
CA GLY A 16 -3.18 -7.54 -5.63
C GLY A 16 -4.12 -6.48 -6.21
N TYR A 17 -4.02 -5.24 -5.73
CA TYR A 17 -4.85 -4.13 -6.20
C TYR A 17 -4.35 -3.46 -7.50
N GLY A 18 -3.17 -3.85 -8.00
CA GLY A 18 -2.59 -3.26 -9.19
C GLY A 18 -2.24 -1.77 -9.03
N ALA A 19 -2.06 -1.30 -7.78
CA ALA A 19 -1.88 0.12 -7.50
C ALA A 19 -0.56 0.63 -8.13
N ARG A 20 -0.68 1.62 -9.02
CA ARG A 20 0.47 2.27 -9.64
C ARG A 20 0.92 3.46 -8.81
N MET A 21 1.64 3.17 -7.74
CA MET A 21 2.21 4.20 -6.85
C MET A 21 3.18 5.10 -7.63
N LYS A 22 2.92 6.42 -7.69
CA LYS A 22 3.80 7.36 -8.40
C LYS A 22 4.96 7.83 -7.52
N SER A 23 4.66 8.30 -6.32
CA SER A 23 5.62 8.72 -5.30
C SER A 23 5.00 8.65 -3.90
N ILE A 24 5.84 8.48 -2.89
CA ILE A 24 5.51 8.63 -1.47
C ILE A 24 6.30 9.84 -0.99
N ASN A 25 5.62 10.86 -0.49
CA ASN A 25 6.23 12.12 -0.07
C ASN A 25 6.04 12.28 1.44
N ILE A 26 7.14 12.39 2.18
CA ILE A 26 7.13 12.57 3.63
C ILE A 26 7.68 13.95 3.93
N VAL A 27 6.85 14.80 4.53
CA VAL A 27 7.26 16.16 4.94
C VAL A 27 7.74 16.12 6.38
N THR A 28 9.00 16.42 6.62
CA THR A 28 9.57 16.50 7.97
C THR A 28 10.85 17.32 8.01
N GLU A 29 10.99 18.15 9.03
CA GLU A 29 12.23 18.89 9.31
C GLU A 29 13.22 18.04 10.13
N SER A 30 12.78 16.91 10.70
CA SER A 30 13.57 16.10 11.61
C SER A 30 14.58 15.23 10.87
N LYS A 31 15.87 15.47 11.09
CA LYS A 31 16.97 14.64 10.58
C LYS A 31 16.89 13.20 11.09
N ALA A 32 16.34 12.97 12.28
CA ALA A 32 16.17 11.63 12.82
C ALA A 32 15.14 10.83 12.01
N VAL A 33 14.04 11.47 11.61
CA VAL A 33 13.01 10.83 10.77
C VAL A 33 13.55 10.52 9.37
N GLU A 34 14.32 11.45 8.79
CA GLU A 34 15.00 11.23 7.50
C GLU A 34 15.93 10.02 7.54
N LEU A 35 16.72 9.87 8.62
CA LEU A 35 17.59 8.71 8.81
C LEU A 35 16.79 7.41 8.88
N ILE A 36 15.70 7.38 9.67
CA ILE A 36 14.82 6.21 9.79
C ILE A 36 14.26 5.81 8.43
N ILE A 37 13.78 6.78 7.64
CA ILE A 37 13.22 6.52 6.30
C ILE A 37 14.30 5.96 5.37
N ASN A 38 15.51 6.50 5.41
CA ASN A 38 16.62 6.00 4.60
C ASN A 38 17.04 4.57 5.00
N THR A 39 16.91 4.22 6.27
CA THR A 39 17.08 2.83 6.73
C THR A 39 15.93 1.94 6.23
N VAL A 40 14.68 2.37 6.36
CA VAL A 40 13.50 1.61 5.88
C VAL A 40 13.55 1.35 4.38
N LYS A 41 14.05 2.31 3.58
CA LYS A 41 14.26 2.15 2.14
C LYS A 41 15.10 0.94 1.76
N GLN A 42 16.05 0.54 2.62
CA GLN A 42 16.91 -0.63 2.37
C GLN A 42 16.18 -1.96 2.58
N PHE A 43 15.07 -1.97 3.31
CA PHE A 43 14.29 -3.18 3.62
C PHE A 43 13.11 -3.41 2.67
N ILE A 44 12.83 -2.48 1.77
CA ILE A 44 11.79 -2.59 0.75
C ILE A 44 12.42 -2.71 -0.64
N SER A 45 11.64 -3.10 -1.64
CA SER A 45 12.17 -3.23 -3.00
C SER A 45 12.68 -1.89 -3.54
N GLU A 46 13.74 -1.94 -4.35
CA GLU A 46 14.37 -0.77 -4.97
C GLU A 46 13.33 0.10 -5.70
N LYS A 47 12.36 -0.54 -6.37
CA LYS A 47 11.24 0.12 -7.05
C LYS A 47 10.39 1.00 -6.10
N VAL A 48 10.10 0.54 -4.89
CA VAL A 48 9.32 1.30 -3.90
C VAL A 48 10.22 2.32 -3.19
N GLY A 49 11.46 1.94 -2.83
CA GLY A 49 12.43 2.84 -2.22
C GLY A 49 12.73 4.08 -3.05
N ASN A 50 12.88 3.92 -4.37
CA ASN A 50 13.11 5.03 -5.31
C ASN A 50 11.91 5.98 -5.44
N ARG A 51 10.71 5.54 -5.05
CA ARG A 51 9.50 6.36 -5.06
C ARG A 51 9.30 7.14 -3.75
N MET A 52 10.06 6.81 -2.70
CA MET A 52 9.99 7.52 -1.42
C MET A 52 10.92 8.73 -1.41
N SER A 53 10.34 9.91 -1.17
CA SER A 53 11.06 11.17 -1.06
C SER A 53 10.75 11.86 0.26
N VAL A 54 11.76 12.45 0.87
CA VAL A 54 11.63 13.25 2.09
C VAL A 54 11.77 14.71 1.70
N GLN A 55 10.77 15.52 2.04
CA GLN A 55 10.78 16.97 1.84
C GLN A 55 10.94 17.65 3.19
N ARG A 56 11.84 18.63 3.27
CA ARG A 56 12.09 19.36 4.52
C ARG A 56 11.08 20.47 4.74
N THR A 57 10.65 21.11 3.67
CA THR A 57 9.73 22.26 3.74
C THR A 57 8.52 22.06 2.83
N LEU A 58 7.48 22.86 3.04
CA LEU A 58 6.29 22.85 2.20
C LEU A 58 6.58 23.36 0.78
N GLU A 59 7.54 24.25 0.61
CA GLU A 59 7.98 24.71 -0.71
C GLU A 59 8.59 23.57 -1.53
N ASP A 60 9.32 22.65 -0.89
CA ASP A 60 9.87 21.47 -1.56
C ASP A 60 8.76 20.49 -1.96
N LEU A 61 7.73 20.32 -1.13
CA LEU A 61 6.54 19.54 -1.47
C LEU A 61 5.83 20.12 -2.71
N GLN A 62 5.67 21.44 -2.77
CA GLN A 62 4.99 22.15 -3.87
C GLN A 62 5.72 22.06 -5.22
N LYS A 63 7.01 21.70 -5.24
CA LYS A 63 7.74 21.41 -6.48
C LYS A 63 7.36 20.06 -7.09
N VAL A 64 6.87 19.13 -6.26
CA VAL A 64 6.53 17.76 -6.64
C VAL A 64 5.02 17.61 -6.82
N ILE A 65 4.23 18.30 -5.99
CA ILE A 65 2.77 18.24 -5.97
C ILE A 65 2.18 19.62 -6.31
N PRO A 66 1.29 19.73 -7.31
CA PRO A 66 0.65 20.99 -7.66
C PRO A 66 -0.10 21.64 -6.50
N LYS A 67 0.00 22.97 -6.37
CA LYS A 67 -0.66 23.72 -5.29
C LYS A 67 -2.18 23.56 -5.24
N HIS A 68 -2.82 23.41 -6.40
CA HIS A 68 -4.28 23.39 -6.48
C HIS A 68 -4.93 22.15 -5.87
N ILE A 69 -4.17 21.07 -5.66
CA ILE A 69 -4.66 19.85 -5.00
C ILE A 69 -4.18 19.71 -3.56
N LEU A 70 -3.33 20.64 -3.10
CA LEU A 70 -2.84 20.63 -1.73
C LEU A 70 -3.82 21.39 -0.84
N PRO A 71 -4.12 20.89 0.37
CA PRO A 71 -4.93 21.62 1.34
C PRO A 71 -4.30 22.96 1.73
N VAL A 72 -5.12 23.90 2.21
CA VAL A 72 -4.64 25.23 2.64
C VAL A 72 -3.55 25.15 3.71
N GLU A 73 -3.62 24.17 4.61
CA GLU A 73 -2.63 23.95 5.69
C GLU A 73 -1.25 23.56 5.15
N TYR A 74 -1.19 22.98 3.95
CA TYR A 74 0.06 22.64 3.26
C TYR A 74 0.49 23.71 2.25
N GLY A 75 -0.11 24.91 2.31
CA GLY A 75 0.18 26.04 1.43
C GLY A 75 -0.39 25.90 0.01
N GLY A 76 -1.40 25.06 -0.17
CA GLY A 76 -2.12 24.91 -1.43
C GLY A 76 -3.37 25.78 -1.52
N THR A 77 -4.26 25.45 -2.46
CA THR A 77 -5.53 26.16 -2.70
C THR A 77 -6.76 25.25 -2.68
N GLU A 78 -6.60 23.98 -2.29
CA GLU A 78 -7.72 23.06 -2.08
C GLU A 78 -8.40 23.36 -0.72
N LYS A 79 -9.53 22.71 -0.44
CA LYS A 79 -10.20 22.72 0.87
C LYS A 79 -9.25 22.40 2.03
N SER A 80 -9.63 22.81 3.24
CA SER A 80 -8.88 22.49 4.45
C SER A 80 -8.82 20.99 4.71
N VAL A 81 -7.79 20.55 5.42
CA VAL A 81 -7.65 19.15 5.86
C VAL A 81 -8.89 18.68 6.61
N GLU A 82 -9.46 19.53 7.47
CA GLU A 82 -10.68 19.24 8.22
C GLU A 82 -11.87 18.93 7.29
N VAL A 83 -12.14 19.80 6.32
CA VAL A 83 -13.24 19.59 5.37
C VAL A 83 -13.01 18.36 4.50
N LEU A 84 -11.78 18.15 4.02
CA LEU A 84 -11.44 16.95 3.24
C LEU A 84 -11.59 15.67 4.06
N GLN A 85 -11.25 15.72 5.35
CA GLN A 85 -11.44 14.60 6.26
C GLN A 85 -12.93 14.30 6.45
N ASP A 86 -13.75 15.32 6.67
CA ASP A 86 -15.20 15.15 6.83
C ASP A 86 -15.84 14.58 5.56
N GLU A 87 -15.49 15.11 4.38
CA GLU A 87 -15.95 14.59 3.09
C GLU A 87 -15.54 13.12 2.88
N MET A 88 -14.30 12.77 3.25
CA MET A 88 -13.84 11.39 3.17
C MET A 88 -14.61 10.48 4.15
N VAL A 89 -14.84 10.93 5.38
CA VAL A 89 -15.61 10.17 6.38
C VAL A 89 -17.05 9.99 5.91
N GLU A 90 -17.69 11.03 5.36
CA GLU A 90 -19.04 10.96 4.82
C GLU A 90 -19.12 9.93 3.69
N GLU A 91 -18.21 10.00 2.71
CA GLU A 91 -18.16 9.06 1.58
C GLU A 91 -17.96 7.61 2.05
N LEU A 92 -17.04 7.39 2.99
CA LEU A 92 -16.77 6.06 3.55
C LEU A 92 -17.89 5.56 4.49
N SER A 93 -18.75 6.44 4.97
CA SER A 93 -19.89 6.11 5.85
C SER A 93 -21.18 5.82 5.08
N LYS A 94 -21.20 6.04 3.76
CA LYS A 94 -22.34 5.71 2.91
C LYS A 94 -22.67 4.22 3.01
N GLU A 95 -23.96 3.90 3.12
CA GLU A 95 -24.42 2.53 3.30
C GLU A 95 -23.96 1.63 2.14
N GLU A 96 -23.97 2.15 0.90
CA GLU A 96 -23.51 1.40 -0.28
C GLU A 96 -22.02 1.06 -0.19
N TYR A 97 -21.19 1.99 0.30
CA TYR A 97 -19.75 1.76 0.49
C TYR A 97 -19.52 0.73 1.59
N VAL A 98 -20.20 0.88 2.73
CA VAL A 98 -20.10 -0.04 3.86
C VAL A 98 -20.51 -1.45 3.45
N ASP A 99 -21.60 -1.60 2.69
CA ASP A 99 -22.06 -2.90 2.22
C ASP A 99 -21.14 -3.51 1.17
N TYR A 100 -20.57 -2.69 0.27
CA TYR A 100 -19.50 -3.14 -0.63
C TYR A 100 -18.30 -3.67 0.16
N VAL A 101 -17.87 -2.96 1.19
CA VAL A 101 -16.75 -3.37 2.04
C VAL A 101 -17.07 -4.66 2.80
N LYS A 102 -18.29 -4.83 3.35
CA LYS A 102 -18.74 -6.09 3.97
C LYS A 102 -18.71 -7.26 2.97
N MET A 103 -19.20 -7.03 1.75
CA MET A 103 -19.14 -8.02 0.66
C MET A 103 -17.67 -8.39 0.37
N MET A 104 -16.77 -7.41 0.22
CA MET A 104 -15.35 -7.67 0.00
C MET A 104 -14.71 -8.44 1.17
N PHE A 105 -15.07 -8.13 2.42
CA PHE A 105 -14.61 -8.89 3.59
C PHE A 105 -15.18 -10.31 3.66
N SER A 106 -16.32 -10.57 3.03
CA SER A 106 -16.88 -11.92 2.90
C SER A 106 -16.20 -12.74 1.80
N ALA A 107 -15.42 -12.11 0.91
CA ALA A 107 -14.69 -12.82 -0.12
C ALA A 107 -13.72 -13.83 0.51
N ARG A 108 -13.71 -15.04 -0.04
CA ARG A 108 -12.84 -16.15 0.36
C ARG A 108 -12.23 -16.77 -0.88
N THR A 109 -11.07 -17.40 -0.71
CA THR A 109 -10.46 -18.20 -1.76
C THR A 109 -11.32 -19.43 -2.02
N GLU A 110 -11.79 -19.60 -3.26
CA GLU A 110 -12.46 -20.82 -3.67
C GLU A 110 -11.40 -21.90 -3.97
N GLU A 111 -11.15 -22.75 -2.98
CA GLU A 111 -10.08 -23.77 -3.02
C GLU A 111 -10.13 -24.67 -4.25
N GLY A 112 -11.33 -25.02 -4.75
CA GLY A 112 -11.50 -25.84 -5.95
C GLY A 112 -10.99 -25.20 -7.25
N LYS A 113 -10.78 -23.88 -7.26
CA LYS A 113 -10.21 -23.13 -8.40
C LYS A 113 -8.74 -22.78 -8.21
N ARG A 114 -8.12 -23.20 -7.10
CA ARG A 114 -6.70 -22.97 -6.86
C ARG A 114 -5.87 -23.75 -7.88
N ASN A 115 -4.95 -23.07 -8.56
CA ASN A 115 -4.02 -23.73 -9.46
C ASN A 115 -3.04 -24.59 -8.65
N ILE A 116 -3.28 -25.90 -8.64
CA ILE A 116 -2.55 -26.89 -7.86
C ILE A 116 -1.06 -26.90 -8.22
N GLY A 117 -0.71 -26.71 -9.49
CA GLY A 117 0.69 -26.70 -9.94
C GLY A 117 1.51 -25.59 -9.28
N LYS A 118 1.00 -24.35 -9.34
CA LYS A 118 1.67 -23.17 -8.75
C LYS A 118 1.66 -23.20 -7.22
N PHE A 119 0.57 -23.67 -6.61
CA PHE A 119 0.48 -23.82 -5.16
C PHE A 119 1.49 -24.86 -4.63
N ASN A 120 1.63 -25.99 -5.32
CA ASN A 120 2.59 -27.01 -4.93
C ASN A 120 4.01 -26.50 -5.04
N GLU A 121 4.37 -25.76 -6.10
CA GLU A 121 5.71 -25.14 -6.22
C GLU A 121 6.05 -24.21 -5.06
N GLU A 122 5.09 -23.37 -4.65
CA GLU A 122 5.31 -22.33 -3.64
C GLU A 122 5.32 -22.88 -2.20
N TYR A 123 4.57 -23.96 -1.92
CA TYR A 123 4.40 -24.50 -0.56
C TYR A 123 4.97 -25.92 -0.35
N LEU A 124 4.95 -26.79 -1.36
CA LEU A 124 5.37 -28.20 -1.28
C LEU A 124 6.65 -28.50 -2.09
N GLY A 125 7.11 -27.57 -2.93
CA GLY A 125 8.24 -27.69 -3.84
C GLY A 125 7.85 -28.22 -5.23
N MET A 126 8.86 -28.60 -6.03
CA MET A 126 8.65 -29.04 -7.43
C MET A 126 7.59 -30.16 -7.53
N PRO A 127 6.60 -30.05 -8.44
CA PRO A 127 5.59 -31.08 -8.66
C PRO A 127 6.26 -32.43 -8.98
N GLY A 128 5.92 -33.49 -8.24
CA GLY A 128 6.54 -34.83 -8.37
C GLY A 128 7.59 -35.17 -7.30
N SER A 129 7.89 -34.24 -6.38
CA SER A 129 8.59 -34.52 -5.13
C SER A 129 7.78 -35.48 -4.24
N PHE A 130 8.46 -36.39 -3.52
CA PHE A 130 7.87 -37.34 -2.53
C PHE A 130 6.93 -36.69 -1.49
N ARG A 131 6.92 -35.36 -1.35
CA ARG A 131 6.03 -34.61 -0.45
C ARG A 131 4.58 -34.51 -0.95
N ALA A 132 4.33 -34.69 -2.25
CA ALA A 132 2.99 -34.77 -2.82
C ALA A 132 2.62 -36.24 -3.01
N LEU A 133 2.08 -36.87 -1.95
CA LEU A 133 1.61 -38.25 -2.03
C LEU A 133 0.19 -38.27 -2.63
N SER A 134 0.06 -38.68 -3.89
CA SER A 134 -1.23 -39.02 -4.48
C SER A 134 -1.49 -40.51 -4.21
N VAL A 135 -2.36 -40.81 -3.25
CA VAL A 135 -2.85 -42.18 -3.02
C VAL A 135 -4.05 -42.40 -3.92
N ASP A 136 -4.01 -43.45 -4.73
CA ASP A 136 -5.11 -43.94 -5.57
C ASP A 136 -6.14 -44.71 -4.73
#